data_AF-A0A438G5E4-F1
#
_entry.id   AF-A0A438G5E4-F1
#
_cell.length_a   1.000
_cell.length_b   1.000
_cell.length_c   1.000
_cell.angle_alpha   90.00
_cell.angle_beta   90.00
_cell.angle_gamma   90.00
#
_symmetry.space_group_name_H-M   'P 1'
#
loop_
_entity.id
_entity.type
_entity.pdbx_description
1 polymer ?
#
loop_
_entity_poly.entity_id
_entity_poly.type
_entity_poly.pdbx_seq_one_letter_code
_entity_poly.pdbx_strand_id
1 'polypeptide(L)'
;MITHAFKVFKVEVKKQCGKQIKITRIDRGGEYYDRYTEDGQALSLFAKFLQEHRIVAQYTMPGSLDENGVVERRNQTLMDMDRSMRSNSKLPESL
;
A
#
# COMPACT_ATOMS: atom_id res chain seq x y z
N MET A 1 -10.93 -3.23 -0.85
CA MET A 1 -9.97 -3.55 0.23
C MET A 1 -8.87 -2.50 0.38
N ILE A 2 -8.11 -2.18 -0.68
CA ILE A 2 -6.93 -1.28 -0.59
C ILE A 2 -7.25 0.14 -0.06
N THR A 3 -8.33 0.77 -0.55
CA THR A 3 -8.73 2.12 -0.12
C THR A 3 -9.08 2.19 1.36
N HIS A 4 -9.70 1.14 1.92
CA HIS A 4 -10.05 1.11 3.34
C HIS A 4 -8.79 1.00 4.20
N ALA A 5 -7.90 0.07 3.89
CA ALA A 5 -6.63 -0.07 4.62
C ALA A 5 -5.78 1.20 4.56
N PHE A 6 -5.71 1.85 3.40
CA PHE A 6 -4.95 3.08 3.24
C PHE A 6 -5.55 4.28 4.00
N LYS A 7 -6.88 4.36 4.12
CA LYS A 7 -7.55 5.36 4.96
C LYS A 7 -7.11 5.25 6.41
N VAL A 8 -7.10 4.02 6.96
CA VAL A 8 -6.63 3.75 8.32
C VAL A 8 -5.15 4.10 8.46
N PHE A 9 -4.31 3.64 7.52
CA PHE A 9 -2.88 3.95 7.53
C PHE A 9 -2.58 5.45 7.50
N LYS A 10 -3.29 6.23 6.68
CA LYS A 10 -3.14 7.69 6.63
C LYS A 10 -3.43 8.36 7.98
N VAL A 11 -4.46 7.90 8.69
CA VAL A 11 -4.78 8.41 10.04
C VAL A 11 -3.68 8.02 11.02
N GLU A 12 -3.21 6.77 10.96
CA GLU A 12 -2.16 6.27 11.85
C GLU A 12 -0.84 7.02 11.68
N VAL A 13 -0.40 7.26 10.44
CA VAL A 13 0.82 8.05 10.14
C VAL A 13 0.71 9.46 10.71
N LYS A 14 -0.47 10.08 10.60
CA LYS A 14 -0.71 11.41 11.18
C LYS A 14 -0.67 11.37 12.71
N LYS A 15 -1.25 10.35 13.32
CA LYS A 15 -1.34 10.20 14.78
C LYS A 15 -0.01 9.82 15.43
N GLN A 16 0.68 8.81 14.91
CA GLN A 16 1.93 8.29 15.47
C GLN A 16 3.14 9.14 15.10
N CYS A 17 3.22 9.60 13.86
CA CYS A 17 4.41 10.29 13.36
C CYS A 17 4.25 11.81 13.25
N GLY A 18 3.03 12.36 13.42
CA GLY A 18 2.74 13.78 13.19
C GLY A 18 2.89 14.22 11.73
N LYS A 19 3.03 13.27 10.79
CA LYS A 19 3.34 13.54 9.38
C LYS A 19 2.11 13.33 8.51
N GLN A 20 2.03 14.08 7.41
CA GLN A 20 1.00 13.89 6.39
C GLN A 20 1.61 13.23 5.14
N ILE A 21 0.89 12.27 4.58
CA ILE A 21 1.26 11.63 3.33
C ILE A 21 0.98 12.63 2.19
N LYS A 22 2.02 13.00 1.44
CA LYS A 22 1.92 13.93 0.31
C LYS A 22 2.03 13.23 -1.05
N ILE A 23 2.85 12.18 -1.10
CA ILE A 23 3.16 11.43 -2.32
C ILE A 23 3.07 9.94 -1.98
N THR A 24 2.42 9.18 -2.85
CA THR A 24 2.37 7.72 -2.80
C THR A 24 2.93 7.17 -4.10
N ARG A 25 3.93 6.29 -4.01
CA ARG A 25 4.41 5.53 -5.16
C ARG A 25 3.62 4.23 -5.29
N ILE A 26 3.18 3.95 -6.50
CA ILE A 26 2.29 2.84 -6.81
C ILE A 26 2.88 2.11 -8.02
N ASP A 27 2.98 0.78 -7.92
CA ASP A 27 3.33 -0.03 -9.08
C ASP A 27 2.20 -0.07 -10.10
N ARG A 28 2.51 -0.33 -11.37
CA ARG A 28 1.50 -0.37 -12.44
C ARG A 28 0.58 -1.60 -12.43
N GLY A 29 0.48 -2.31 -11.30
CA GLY A 29 -0.48 -3.38 -11.12
C GLY A 29 -1.92 -2.84 -11.21
N GLY A 30 -2.77 -3.51 -11.99
CA GLY A 30 -4.15 -3.08 -12.30
C GLY A 30 -5.07 -2.85 -11.10
N GLU A 31 -4.69 -3.27 -9.90
CA GLU A 31 -5.46 -3.08 -8.66
C GLU A 31 -5.54 -1.61 -8.21
N TYR A 32 -4.58 -0.78 -8.62
CA TYR A 32 -4.52 0.64 -8.28
C TYR A 32 -4.99 1.55 -9.41
N TYR A 33 -5.23 0.98 -10.60
CA TYR A 33 -5.60 1.70 -11.80
C TYR A 33 -7.10 1.84 -12.01
N ASP A 34 -7.41 2.87 -12.78
CA ASP A 34 -8.68 3.09 -13.45
C ASP A 34 -9.00 1.88 -14.33
N ARG A 35 -10.20 1.35 -14.19
CA ARG A 35 -10.70 0.37 -15.15
C ARG A 35 -11.22 1.17 -16.34
N TYR A 36 -10.81 0.80 -17.54
CA TYR A 36 -11.54 1.21 -18.74
C TYR A 36 -12.95 0.63 -18.63
N THR A 37 -13.91 1.48 -18.31
CA THR A 37 -15.34 1.19 -18.43
C THR A 37 -15.82 1.68 -19.79
N GLU A 38 -16.89 1.08 -20.33
CA GLU A 38 -17.46 1.41 -21.64
C GLU A 38 -17.84 2.90 -21.76
N ASP A 39 -18.07 3.58 -20.63
CA ASP A 39 -18.39 5.01 -20.52
C ASP A 39 -17.17 5.95 -20.40
N GLY A 40 -15.93 5.45 -20.58
CA GLY A 40 -14.68 6.22 -20.49
C GLY A 40 -13.76 5.81 -19.32
N GLN A 41 -12.64 6.53 -19.16
CA GLN A 41 -11.69 6.33 -18.04
C GLN A 41 -12.37 6.67 -16.70
N ALA A 42 -12.82 5.64 -15.98
CA ALA A 42 -13.37 5.82 -14.64
C ALA A 42 -12.24 5.71 -13.60
N LEU A 43 -11.99 6.83 -12.91
CA LEU A 43 -10.96 6.88 -11.87
C LEU A 43 -11.23 5.81 -10.79
N SER A 44 -10.24 4.98 -10.46
CA SER A 44 -10.39 3.92 -9.45
C SER A 44 -10.81 4.54 -8.11
N LEU A 45 -11.56 3.80 -7.28
CA LEU A 45 -11.94 4.28 -5.93
C LEU A 45 -10.73 4.72 -5.10
N PHE A 46 -9.57 4.13 -5.36
CA PHE A 46 -8.32 4.50 -4.72
C PHE A 46 -7.73 5.80 -5.30
N ALA A 47 -7.69 5.93 -6.62
CA ALA A 47 -7.22 7.14 -7.29
C ALA A 47 -8.08 8.36 -6.90
N LYS A 48 -9.42 8.20 -6.83
CA LYS A 48 -10.34 9.27 -6.40
C LYS A 48 -10.02 9.74 -4.98
N PHE A 49 -9.75 8.79 -4.09
CA PHE A 49 -9.38 9.09 -2.71
C PHE A 49 -8.07 9.89 -2.61
N LEU A 50 -7.05 9.50 -3.39
CA LEU A 50 -5.78 10.24 -3.42
C LEU A 50 -5.98 11.66 -3.92
N GLN A 51 -6.78 11.84 -4.97
CA GLN A 51 -7.11 13.16 -5.53
C GLN A 51 -7.85 14.04 -4.51
N GLU A 52 -8.89 13.51 -3.85
CA GLU A 52 -9.68 14.23 -2.84
C GLU A 52 -8.81 14.70 -1.67
N HIS A 53 -7.85 13.87 -1.25
CA HIS A 53 -6.91 14.20 -0.19
C HIS A 53 -5.64 14.93 -0.66
N ARG A 54 -5.56 15.31 -1.93
CA ARG A 54 -4.41 16.01 -2.54
C ARG A 54 -3.09 15.26 -2.35
N ILE A 55 -3.14 13.94 -2.45
CA ILE A 55 -1.98 13.05 -2.41
C ILE A 55 -1.59 12.74 -3.86
N VAL A 56 -0.34 13.01 -4.20
CA VAL A 56 0.18 12.76 -5.56
C VAL A 56 0.50 11.28 -5.72
N ALA A 57 -0.12 10.63 -6.71
CA ALA A 57 0.25 9.28 -7.13
C ALA A 57 1.44 9.35 -8.10
N GLN A 58 2.53 8.64 -7.78
CA GLN A 58 3.67 8.43 -8.67
C GLN A 58 3.66 6.98 -9.14
N TYR A 59 3.54 6.75 -10.44
CA TYR A 59 3.53 5.41 -11.00
C TYR A 59 4.94 5.04 -11.45
N THR A 60 5.48 3.94 -10.90
CA THR A 60 6.73 3.35 -11.38
C THR A 60 6.50 2.75 -12.78
N MET A 61 7.55 2.46 -13.54
CA MET A 61 7.41 1.79 -14.85
C MET A 61 7.36 0.26 -14.66
N PRO A 62 6.60 -0.50 -15.47
CA PRO A 62 6.66 -1.95 -15.42
C PRO A 62 8.09 -2.40 -15.78
N GLY A 63 8.74 -3.17 -14.91
CA GLY A 63 10.11 -3.65 -15.11
C GLY A 63 11.20 -2.85 -14.40
N SER A 64 10.89 -1.74 -13.71
CA SER A 64 11.83 -1.10 -12.76
C SER A 64 11.70 -1.71 -11.36
N LEU A 65 12.06 -3.00 -11.24
CA LEU A 65 12.03 -3.74 -9.96
C LEU A 65 12.81 -3.02 -8.84
N ASP A 66 13.89 -2.32 -9.20
CA ASP A 66 14.74 -1.60 -8.25
C ASP A 66 14.02 -0.42 -7.56
N GLU A 67 13.00 0.19 -8.20
CA GLU A 67 12.29 1.35 -7.65
C GLU A 67 11.44 0.99 -6.42
N ASN A 68 10.94 -0.25 -6.37
CA ASN A 68 10.16 -0.78 -5.24
C ASN A 68 10.99 -1.58 -4.24
N GLY A 69 12.28 -1.79 -4.50
CA GLY A 69 13.13 -2.64 -3.67
C GLY A 69 13.25 -2.21 -2.20
N VAL A 70 13.01 -0.94 -1.86
CA VAL A 70 12.93 -0.49 -0.45
C VAL A 70 11.65 -0.99 0.22
N VAL A 71 10.51 -0.91 -0.48
CA VAL A 71 9.21 -1.36 0.02
C VAL A 71 9.21 -2.88 0.14
N GLU A 72 9.71 -3.59 -0.87
CA GLU A 72 9.80 -5.05 -0.88
C GLU A 72 10.65 -5.56 0.29
N ARG A 73 11.86 -5.00 0.49
CA ARG A 73 12.71 -5.37 1.63
C ARG A 73 12.03 -5.14 2.98
N ARG A 74 11.33 -4.02 3.15
CA ARG A 74 10.60 -3.72 4.41
C ARG A 74 9.44 -4.69 4.63
N ASN A 75 8.70 -5.02 3.58
CA ASN A 75 7.62 -5.99 3.64
C ASN A 75 8.15 -7.39 3.99
N GLN A 76 9.28 -7.78 3.40
CA GLN A 76 9.94 -9.04 3.72
C GLN A 76 10.37 -9.07 5.19
N THR A 77 11.06 -8.03 5.68
CA THR A 77 11.44 -7.95 7.10
C THR A 77 10.24 -8.04 8.04
N LEU A 78 9.11 -7.42 7.68
CA LEU A 78 7.88 -7.50 8.47
C LEU A 78 7.32 -8.93 8.54
N MET A 79 7.31 -9.64 7.40
CA MET A 79 6.88 -11.04 7.34
C MET A 79 7.83 -11.97 8.11
N ASP A 80 9.13 -11.73 8.01
CA ASP A 80 10.15 -12.51 8.74
C ASP A 80 10.01 -12.31 10.25
N MET A 81 9.71 -11.08 10.70
CA MET A 81 9.41 -10.79 12.10
C MET A 81 8.16 -11.53 12.58
N ASP A 82 7.05 -11.50 11.84
CA ASP A 82 5.83 -12.24 12.20
C ASP A 82 6.11 -13.75 12.33
N ARG A 83 6.83 -14.34 11.36
CA ARG A 83 7.23 -15.74 11.39
C ARG A 83 8.07 -16.07 12.63
N SER A 84 9.04 -15.22 12.97
CA SER A 84 9.91 -15.42 14.14
C SER A 84 9.14 -15.28 15.45
N MET A 85 8.20 -14.33 15.54
CA MET A 85 7.34 -14.19 16.72
C MET A 85 6.45 -15.42 16.91
N ARG A 86 5.88 -15.95 15.82
CA ARG A 86 5.09 -17.17 15.84
C ARG A 86 5.90 -18.39 16.27
N SER A 87 7.10 -18.59 15.71
CA SER A 87 7.96 -19.73 16.08
C SER A 87 8.48 -19.67 17.52
N ASN A 88 8.67 -18.45 18.05
CA ASN A 88 9.16 -18.25 19.42
C ASN A 88 8.03 -18.19 20.46
N SER A 89 6.78 -18.00 20.02
CA SER A 89 5.63 -18.13 20.89
C SER A 89 5.48 -19.62 21.21
N LYS A 90 5.59 -20.01 22.49
CA LYS A 90 5.38 -21.39 22.97
C LYS A 90 3.89 -21.80 22.90
N LEU A 91 3.19 -21.29 21.89
CA LEU A 91 1.79 -21.58 21.62
C LEU A 91 1.74 -22.90 20.83
N PRO A 92 0.77 -23.79 21.12
CA PRO A 92 0.60 -25.00 20.33
C PRO A 92 0.36 -24.62 18.86
N GLU A 93 1.06 -25.28 17.94
CA GLU A 93 0.76 -25.18 16.52
C GLU A 93 -0.64 -25.78 16.30
N SER A 94 -1.61 -24.88 16.08
CA SER A 94 -3.02 -25.10 15.74
C SER A 94 -4.05 -25.30 16.86
N LEU A 95 -5.22 -24.68 16.64
CA LEU A 95 -6.51 -25.36 16.56
C LEU A 95 -6.86 -25.55 15.09
#